data_AF-A0A7C5DX00-F1
#
_entry.id   AF-A0A7C5DX00-F1
#
_cell.length_a   1.000
_cell.length_b   1.000
_cell.length_c   1.000
_cell.angle_alpha   90.00
_cell.angle_beta   90.00
_cell.angle_gamma   90.00
#
_symmetry.space_group_name_H-M   'P 1'
#
loop_
_entity.id
_entity.type
_entity.pdbx_description
1 polymer ?
#
loop_
_entity_poly.entity_id
_entity_poly.type
_entity_poly.pdbx_seq_one_letter_code
_entity_poly.pdbx_strand_id
1 'polypeptide(L)'
;MTILVDVQNRGDSSGSYKVIVSIGMELKSKDIELEARSCKTVEFQEVVDKEGEIEIRAGDLTKKINVSSLETQTPPATTLPPTPTPQVQNSFFYALIGKFIQTTVYEYEIYLESGDVKPVDVNTVLIPSVSSYHFSQQIFSQKIEYSEDPDSVMIKKEDSVEYKMAEWNNPPSEITVKRTVECKNIVSYFPFITQSKYPLDTNLPPEVRVYLESDVSIQADDPEIK
;
A
#
# COMPACT_ATOMS: atom_id res chain seq x y z
N MET A 1 13.32 -9.14 -14.17
CA MET A 1 12.14 -8.25 -14.15
C MET A 1 11.05 -8.87 -13.30
N THR A 2 10.36 -8.08 -12.49
CA THR A 2 9.23 -8.54 -11.66
C THR A 2 7.95 -7.83 -12.08
N ILE A 3 6.88 -8.58 -12.30
CA ILE A 3 5.55 -8.08 -12.65
C ILE A 3 4.59 -8.43 -11.51
N LEU A 4 3.87 -7.44 -11.01
CA LEU A 4 2.85 -7.58 -9.98
C LEU A 4 1.47 -7.31 -10.58
N VAL A 5 0.55 -8.24 -10.39
CA VAL A 5 -0.84 -8.14 -10.88
C VAL A 5 -1.79 -8.21 -9.71
N ASP A 6 -2.58 -7.15 -9.51
CA ASP A 6 -3.63 -7.13 -8.51
C ASP A 6 -4.92 -7.72 -9.08
N VAL A 7 -5.51 -8.66 -8.36
CA VAL A 7 -6.76 -9.31 -8.73
C VAL A 7 -7.77 -9.13 -7.60
N GLN A 8 -8.94 -8.59 -7.95
CA GLN A 8 -10.02 -8.31 -7.03
C GLN A 8 -11.22 -9.21 -7.32
N ASN A 9 -11.69 -9.95 -6.32
CA ASN A 9 -12.99 -10.60 -6.38
C ASN A 9 -14.09 -9.59 -6.02
N ARG A 10 -14.95 -9.27 -6.98
CA ARG A 10 -16.08 -8.34 -6.79
C ARG A 10 -17.37 -9.03 -6.38
N GLY A 11 -17.39 -10.37 -6.37
CA GLY A 11 -18.53 -11.17 -5.96
C GLY A 11 -18.59 -11.42 -4.45
N ASP A 12 -19.70 -12.01 -4.03
CA ASP A 12 -20.01 -12.32 -2.63
C ASP A 12 -19.63 -13.75 -2.22
N SER A 13 -19.00 -14.51 -3.13
CA SER A 13 -18.53 -15.87 -2.86
C SER A 13 -17.04 -15.98 -3.13
N SER A 14 -16.37 -16.83 -2.34
CA SER A 14 -14.98 -17.21 -2.59
C SER A 14 -14.86 -18.14 -3.80
N GLY A 15 -13.69 -18.16 -4.42
CA GLY A 15 -13.45 -19.00 -5.59
C GLY A 15 -12.00 -19.02 -6.05
N SER A 16 -11.71 -19.94 -6.97
CA SER A 16 -10.43 -20.03 -7.66
C SER A 16 -10.44 -19.22 -8.95
N TYR A 17 -9.33 -18.56 -9.25
CA TYR A 17 -9.14 -17.79 -10.47
C TYR A 17 -7.72 -18.01 -11.02
N LYS A 18 -7.62 -18.13 -12.35
CA LYS A 18 -6.34 -18.27 -13.04
C LYS A 18 -5.90 -16.92 -13.58
N VAL A 19 -4.86 -16.35 -12.99
CA VAL A 19 -4.22 -15.13 -13.50
C VAL A 19 -3.34 -15.51 -14.67
N ILE A 20 -3.49 -14.81 -15.79
CA ILE A 20 -2.69 -15.00 -17.00
C ILE A 20 -2.00 -13.67 -17.33
N VAL A 21 -0.69 -13.72 -17.55
CA VAL A 21 0.14 -12.58 -17.94
C VAL A 21 0.90 -12.94 -19.21
N SER A 22 0.85 -12.08 -20.21
CA SER A 22 1.71 -12.14 -21.39
C SER A 22 2.86 -11.15 -21.23
N ILE A 23 4.08 -11.60 -21.48
CA ILE A 23 5.32 -10.81 -21.37
C ILE A 23 6.05 -10.95 -22.70
N GLY A 24 5.86 -10.00 -23.61
CA GLY A 24 6.27 -10.13 -25.00
C GLY A 24 5.54 -11.30 -25.66
N MET A 25 6.30 -12.33 -26.03
CA MET A 25 5.74 -13.57 -26.62
C MET A 25 5.50 -14.67 -25.58
N GLU A 26 6.02 -14.54 -24.36
CA GLU A 26 5.83 -15.54 -23.32
C GLU A 26 4.48 -15.36 -22.62
N LEU A 27 3.91 -16.46 -22.16
CA LEU A 27 2.65 -16.49 -21.43
C LEU A 27 2.85 -17.25 -20.12
N LYS A 28 2.60 -16.59 -19.00
CA LYS A 28 2.69 -17.15 -17.66
C LYS A 28 1.32 -17.17 -17.02
N SER A 29 1.08 -18.15 -16.15
CA SER A 29 -0.18 -18.24 -15.42
C SER A 29 0.01 -18.73 -14.00
N LYS A 30 -0.87 -18.31 -13.09
CA LYS A 30 -0.88 -18.76 -11.70
C LYS A 30 -2.31 -18.85 -11.18
N ASP A 31 -2.65 -19.98 -10.60
CA ASP A 31 -3.92 -20.20 -9.92
C ASP A 31 -3.88 -19.55 -8.53
N ILE A 32 -4.96 -18.85 -8.18
CA ILE A 32 -5.13 -18.23 -6.88
C ILE A 32 -6.52 -18.51 -6.33
N GLU A 33 -6.61 -18.64 -5.01
CA GLU A 33 -7.86 -18.54 -4.27
C GLU A 33 -8.05 -17.12 -3.75
N LEU A 34 -9.28 -16.62 -3.90
CA LEU A 34 -9.72 -15.30 -3.49
C LEU A 34 -11.03 -15.43 -2.69
N GLU A 35 -11.02 -14.86 -1.49
CA GLU A 35 -12.23 -14.72 -0.69
C GLU A 35 -13.18 -13.69 -1.32
N ALA A 36 -14.47 -13.76 -0.93
CA ALA A 36 -15.46 -12.77 -1.31
C ALA A 36 -14.98 -11.35 -0.99
N ARG A 37 -15.18 -10.41 -1.93
CA ARG A 37 -14.81 -8.99 -1.79
C ARG A 37 -13.33 -8.72 -1.46
N SER A 38 -12.42 -9.67 -1.70
CA SER A 38 -11.00 -9.55 -1.36
C SER A 38 -10.11 -9.18 -2.57
N CYS A 39 -8.87 -8.76 -2.29
CA CYS A 39 -7.85 -8.47 -3.29
C CYS A 39 -6.54 -9.22 -2.98
N LYS A 40 -5.90 -9.76 -4.03
CA LYS A 40 -4.63 -10.48 -3.93
C LYS A 40 -3.69 -10.03 -5.04
N THR A 41 -2.42 -9.86 -4.68
CA THR A 41 -1.35 -9.50 -5.62
C THR A 41 -0.60 -10.77 -6.01
N VAL A 42 -0.43 -10.97 -7.32
CA VAL A 42 0.27 -12.13 -7.88
C VAL A 42 1.56 -11.67 -8.53
N GLU A 43 2.66 -12.30 -8.14
CA GLU A 43 3.99 -12.02 -8.66
C GLU A 43 4.38 -13.00 -9.77
N PHE A 44 4.91 -12.44 -10.85
CA PHE A 44 5.58 -13.14 -11.93
C PHE A 44 7.00 -12.58 -12.09
N GLN A 45 7.98 -13.46 -12.25
CA GLN A 45 9.36 -13.09 -12.53
C GLN A 45 9.72 -13.51 -13.95
N GLU A 46 10.43 -12.64 -14.66
CA GLU A 46 10.94 -12.87 -16.01
C GLU A 46 12.38 -12.41 -16.15
N VAL A 47 13.19 -13.20 -16.85
CA VAL A 47 14.51 -12.76 -17.30
C VAL A 47 14.33 -12.28 -18.74
N VAL A 48 14.57 -10.99 -18.96
CA VAL A 48 14.54 -10.45 -20.32
C VAL A 48 15.97 -10.42 -20.84
N ASP A 49 16.22 -11.19 -21.89
CA ASP A 49 17.54 -11.36 -22.53
C ASP A 49 17.65 -10.65 -23.88
N LYS A 50 16.53 -10.14 -24.41
CA LYS A 50 16.46 -9.42 -25.69
C LYS A 50 16.21 -7.94 -25.48
N GLU A 51 17.02 -7.14 -26.16
CA GLU A 51 16.79 -5.71 -26.28
C GLU A 51 15.54 -5.43 -27.13
N GLY A 52 14.85 -4.33 -26.83
CA GLY A 52 13.69 -3.87 -27.56
C GLY A 52 12.49 -3.50 -26.68
N GLU A 53 11.42 -3.07 -27.34
CA GLU A 53 10.14 -2.82 -26.68
C GLU A 53 9.45 -4.14 -26.36
N ILE A 54 9.07 -4.32 -25.09
CA ILE A 54 8.32 -5.47 -24.63
C ILE A 54 6.96 -4.99 -24.13
N GLU A 55 5.92 -5.62 -24.64
CA GLU A 55 4.55 -5.41 -24.22
C GLU A 55 4.16 -6.45 -23.16
N ILE A 56 3.62 -5.98 -22.04
CA ILE A 56 3.13 -6.80 -20.94
C ILE A 56 1.62 -6.65 -20.88
N ARG A 57 0.89 -7.76 -20.91
CA ARG A 57 -0.58 -7.78 -20.81
C ARG A 57 -1.05 -8.64 -19.65
N ALA A 58 -2.01 -8.15 -18.89
CA ALA A 58 -2.67 -8.89 -17.82
C ALA A 58 -4.17 -8.54 -17.83
N GLY A 59 -4.99 -9.45 -18.38
CA GLY A 59 -6.39 -9.13 -18.69
C GLY A 59 -6.49 -7.96 -19.69
N ASP A 60 -7.22 -6.91 -19.32
CA ASP A 60 -7.40 -5.70 -20.12
C ASP A 60 -6.27 -4.67 -19.93
N LEU A 61 -5.35 -4.90 -18.99
CA LEU A 61 -4.23 -4.00 -18.72
C LEU A 61 -3.08 -4.27 -19.69
N THR A 62 -2.54 -3.20 -20.28
CA THR A 62 -1.38 -3.25 -21.17
C THR A 62 -0.34 -2.24 -20.71
N LYS A 63 0.93 -2.66 -20.64
CA LYS A 63 2.07 -1.79 -20.34
C LYS A 63 3.23 -2.12 -21.28
N LYS A 64 3.90 -1.08 -21.78
CA LYS A 64 5.08 -1.20 -22.64
C LYS A 64 6.32 -0.78 -21.86
N ILE A 65 7.39 -1.53 -22.01
CA ILE A 65 8.70 -1.23 -21.43
C ILE A 65 9.76 -1.32 -22.52
N ASN A 66 10.82 -0.54 -22.40
CA ASN A 66 11.97 -0.63 -23.29
C ASN A 66 13.12 -1.29 -22.54
N VAL A 67 13.63 -2.40 -23.09
CA VAL A 67 14.75 -3.14 -22.52
C VAL A 67 15.98 -2.85 -23.35
N SER A 68 17.01 -2.28 -22.72
CA SER A 68 18.27 -1.95 -23.37
C SER A 68 19.30 -3.05 -23.07
N SER A 69 20.05 -3.44 -24.10
CA SER A 69 21.20 -4.35 -23.97
C SER A 69 22.24 -3.81 -22.98
N LEU A 70 22.76 -4.67 -22.11
CA LEU A 70 24.10 -4.45 -21.56
C LEU A 70 25.09 -4.76 -22.67
N GLU A 71 25.77 -3.75 -23.19
CA GLU A 71 26.79 -3.93 -24.23
C GLU A 71 27.85 -4.94 -23.75
N THR A 72 27.77 -6.15 -24.30
CA THR A 72 28.81 -7.16 -24.09
C THR A 72 29.93 -6.82 -25.06
N GLN A 73 30.90 -6.02 -24.61
CA GLN A 73 32.10 -5.75 -25.41
C GLN A 73 32.87 -7.07 -25.60
N THR A 74 32.84 -7.59 -26.83
CA THR A 74 33.76 -8.65 -27.27
C THR A 74 35.12 -7.99 -27.53
N PRO A 75 36.24 -8.47 -26.97
CA PRO A 75 37.52 -7.81 -27.15
C PRO A 75 38.12 -8.12 -28.54
N PRO A 76 38.54 -7.12 -29.34
CA PRO A 76 39.62 -7.30 -30.30
C PRO A 76 40.96 -7.12 -29.58
N ALA A 77 41.93 -7.98 -29.92
CA ALA A 77 43.24 -7.99 -29.31
C ALA A 77 44.10 -6.75 -29.64
N THR A 78 44.94 -6.41 -28.67
CA THR A 78 46.30 -5.81 -28.80
C THR A 78 46.46 -4.29 -28.61
N THR A 79 46.89 -3.97 -27.38
CA THR A 79 47.82 -2.91 -26.91
C THR A 79 47.75 -1.49 -27.45
N LEU A 80 47.31 -0.54 -26.59
CA LEU A 80 47.69 0.89 -26.50
C LEU A 80 47.28 1.45 -25.09
N PRO A 81 47.72 2.64 -24.64
CA PRO A 81 48.05 3.02 -23.23
C PRO A 81 46.85 3.05 -22.27
N PRO A 82 47.03 3.19 -20.93
CA PRO A 82 45.97 2.94 -19.95
C PRO A 82 44.78 3.89 -20.18
N THR A 83 43.71 3.34 -20.74
CA THR A 83 42.39 3.94 -20.81
C THR A 83 41.88 4.15 -19.39
N PRO A 84 41.25 5.31 -19.08
CA PRO A 84 40.63 5.53 -17.78
C PRO A 84 39.67 4.38 -17.49
N THR A 85 39.83 3.78 -16.31
CA THR A 85 39.00 2.69 -15.81
C THR A 85 37.53 3.01 -16.06
N PRO A 86 36.73 2.14 -16.72
CA PRO A 86 35.30 2.35 -16.80
C PRO A 86 34.78 2.44 -15.36
N GLN A 87 34.28 3.61 -14.97
CA GLN A 87 33.59 3.76 -13.70
C GLN A 87 32.39 2.82 -13.76
N VAL A 88 32.46 1.75 -12.96
CA VAL A 88 31.35 0.82 -12.77
C VAL A 88 30.20 1.65 -12.21
N GLN A 89 29.21 1.95 -13.06
CA GLN A 89 28.00 2.67 -12.66
C GLN A 89 27.10 1.69 -11.89
N ASN A 90 27.45 1.43 -10.63
CA ASN A 90 26.63 0.64 -9.73
C ASN A 90 25.37 1.45 -9.38
N SER A 91 24.25 1.12 -10.03
CA SER A 91 22.94 1.60 -9.61
C SER A 91 22.38 0.61 -8.60
N PHE A 92 22.23 1.05 -7.35
CA PHE A 92 21.59 0.25 -6.31
C PHE A 92 20.09 0.54 -6.29
N PHE A 93 19.28 -0.53 -6.29
CA PHE A 93 17.83 -0.46 -6.22
C PHE A 93 17.38 -0.84 -4.82
N TYR A 94 16.63 0.04 -4.18
CA TYR A 94 15.93 -0.27 -2.94
C TYR A 94 14.43 -0.15 -3.20
N ALA A 95 13.70 -1.23 -2.97
CA ALA A 95 12.24 -1.24 -3.08
C ALA A 95 11.66 -1.80 -1.78
N LEU A 96 10.85 -1.00 -1.09
CA LEU A 96 10.02 -1.49 0.00
C LEU A 96 8.70 -1.98 -0.60
N ILE A 97 8.60 -3.28 -0.83
CA ILE A 97 7.41 -3.93 -1.37
C ILE A 97 6.82 -4.77 -0.24
N GLY A 98 5.54 -4.56 0.06
CA GLY A 98 4.91 -5.34 1.10
C GLY A 98 3.52 -4.87 1.45
N LYS A 99 2.86 -5.68 2.26
CA LYS A 99 1.62 -5.32 2.92
C LYS A 99 1.91 -5.09 4.39
N PHE A 100 1.47 -3.95 4.90
CA PHE A 100 1.37 -3.76 6.33
C PHE A 100 -0.05 -4.12 6.75
N ILE A 101 -0.13 -5.11 7.64
CA ILE A 101 -1.38 -5.62 8.17
C ILE A 101 -1.42 -5.24 9.64
N GLN A 102 -2.42 -4.45 10.02
CA GLN A 102 -2.62 -4.01 11.39
C GLN A 102 -4.02 -4.39 11.86
N THR A 103 -4.10 -5.07 12.99
CA THR A 103 -5.37 -5.24 13.73
C THR A 103 -5.48 -4.12 14.74
N THR A 104 -6.58 -3.36 14.70
CA THR A 104 -6.81 -2.20 15.57
C THR A 104 -8.15 -2.34 16.27
N VAL A 105 -8.19 -1.95 17.55
CA VAL A 105 -9.42 -1.79 18.31
C VAL A 105 -9.64 -0.30 18.53
N TYR A 106 -10.75 0.22 18.04
CA TYR A 106 -11.18 1.58 18.33
C TYR A 106 -12.16 1.56 19.50
N GLU A 107 -11.83 2.29 20.57
CA GLU A 107 -12.74 2.51 21.70
C GLU A 107 -13.10 3.99 21.77
N TYR A 108 -14.41 4.27 21.80
CA TYR A 108 -14.95 5.61 21.98
C TYR A 108 -15.97 5.58 23.11
N GLU A 109 -15.88 6.54 24.00
CA GLU A 109 -16.80 6.71 25.11
C GLU A 109 -17.33 8.14 25.08
N ILE A 110 -18.65 8.28 25.12
CA ILE A 110 -19.35 9.57 25.08
C ILE A 110 -20.18 9.67 26.35
N TYR A 111 -20.05 10.79 27.06
CA TYR A 111 -20.83 11.11 28.25
C TYR A 111 -21.83 12.22 27.91
N LEU A 112 -23.09 12.01 28.27
CA LEU A 112 -24.19 12.93 28.01
C LEU A 112 -24.94 13.20 29.31
N GLU A 113 -25.09 14.47 29.67
CA GLU A 113 -26.01 14.90 30.73
C GLU A 113 -27.36 15.23 30.09
N SER A 114 -28.41 14.49 30.46
CA SER A 114 -29.75 14.68 29.85
C SER A 114 -30.47 15.91 30.41
N GLY A 115 -30.15 16.31 31.65
CA GLY A 115 -30.84 17.40 32.36
C GLY A 115 -32.36 17.17 32.42
N ASP A 116 -33.13 18.19 32.03
CA ASP A 116 -34.60 18.12 31.94
C ASP A 116 -35.11 17.74 30.52
N VAL A 117 -34.21 17.43 29.57
CA VAL A 117 -34.59 17.19 28.17
C VAL A 117 -35.16 15.78 28.02
N LYS A 118 -36.40 15.70 27.52
CA LYS A 118 -37.10 14.43 27.25
C LYS A 118 -37.97 14.55 25.99
N PRO A 119 -37.93 13.59 25.05
CA PRO A 119 -37.04 12.41 25.00
C PRO A 119 -35.60 12.77 24.57
N VAL A 120 -34.67 11.83 24.75
CA VAL A 120 -33.28 11.92 24.26
C VAL A 120 -33.00 10.78 23.29
N ASP A 121 -32.45 11.10 22.13
CA ASP A 121 -31.92 10.15 21.16
C ASP A 121 -30.41 10.29 21.01
N VAL A 122 -29.71 9.16 20.92
CA VAL A 122 -28.27 9.10 20.67
C VAL A 122 -28.00 8.36 19.37
N ASN A 123 -27.40 9.07 18.41
CA ASN A 123 -27.06 8.55 17.10
C ASN A 123 -25.59 8.16 17.05
N THR A 124 -25.30 6.86 17.02
CA THR A 124 -23.94 6.32 16.93
C THR A 124 -23.65 5.79 15.53
N VAL A 125 -22.73 6.44 14.81
CA VAL A 125 -22.32 6.02 13.46
C VAL A 125 -21.69 4.62 13.49
N LEU A 126 -22.12 3.76 12.56
CA LEU A 126 -21.50 2.46 12.32
C LEU A 126 -20.30 2.64 11.39
N ILE A 127 -19.15 2.11 11.79
CA ILE A 127 -17.95 2.19 10.96
C ILE A 127 -18.10 1.18 9.81
N PRO A 128 -18.03 1.61 8.54
CA PRO A 128 -18.14 0.70 7.41
C PRO A 128 -16.81 -0.03 7.14
N SER A 129 -16.92 -1.19 6.51
CA SER A 129 -15.78 -1.76 5.79
C SER A 129 -15.57 -0.96 4.52
N VAL A 130 -14.33 -0.55 4.24
CA VAL A 130 -13.99 0.22 3.05
C VAL A 130 -12.85 -0.46 2.31
N SER A 131 -12.93 -0.44 0.99
CA SER A 131 -11.88 -0.93 0.12
C SER A 131 -11.63 0.13 -0.95
N SER A 132 -10.40 0.61 -1.00
CA SER A 132 -9.95 1.64 -1.91
C SER A 132 -8.58 1.28 -2.48
N TYR A 133 -8.07 2.10 -3.39
CA TYR A 133 -6.72 1.92 -3.92
C TYR A 133 -5.70 2.01 -2.79
N HIS A 134 -4.96 0.92 -2.55
CA HIS A 134 -3.91 0.75 -1.53
C HIS A 134 -4.34 0.67 -0.07
N PHE A 135 -5.61 0.87 0.24
CA PHE A 135 -6.13 0.78 1.60
C PHE A 135 -7.38 -0.08 1.66
N SER A 136 -7.39 -1.05 2.57
CA SER A 136 -8.56 -1.84 2.91
C SER A 136 -8.76 -1.88 4.42
N GLN A 137 -9.98 -1.57 4.86
CA GLN A 137 -10.43 -1.74 6.23
C GLN A 137 -11.56 -2.76 6.25
N GLN A 138 -11.38 -3.81 7.03
CA GLN A 138 -12.39 -4.83 7.28
C GLN A 138 -12.81 -4.78 8.74
N ILE A 139 -14.12 -4.65 8.99
CA ILE A 139 -14.70 -4.68 10.34
C ILE A 139 -15.03 -6.12 10.71
N PHE A 140 -14.52 -6.62 11.83
CA PHE A 140 -14.82 -7.96 12.33
C PHE A 140 -15.94 -7.95 13.36
N SER A 141 -15.88 -6.96 14.25
CA SER A 141 -16.86 -6.80 15.30
C SER A 141 -17.08 -5.31 15.56
N GLN A 142 -18.31 -4.97 15.89
CA GLN A 142 -18.67 -3.64 16.33
C GLN A 142 -19.74 -3.77 17.41
N LYS A 143 -19.43 -3.30 18.61
CA LYS A 143 -20.29 -3.33 19.78
C LYS A 143 -20.59 -1.91 20.22
N ILE A 144 -21.84 -1.66 20.58
CA ILE A 144 -22.29 -0.42 21.21
C ILE A 144 -22.98 -0.82 22.52
N GLU A 145 -22.50 -0.26 23.62
CA GLU A 145 -22.96 -0.49 24.98
C GLU A 145 -23.43 0.84 25.56
N TYR A 146 -24.50 0.78 26.34
CA TYR A 146 -25.09 1.93 27.00
C TYR A 146 -25.00 1.71 28.51
N SER A 147 -24.77 2.77 29.28
CA SER A 147 -24.79 2.69 30.75
C SER A 147 -26.16 2.31 31.32
N GLU A 148 -27.22 2.69 30.61
CA GLU A 148 -28.62 2.35 30.90
C GLU A 148 -29.27 1.87 29.60
N ASP A 149 -30.12 0.84 29.67
CA ASP A 149 -30.76 0.28 28.49
C ASP A 149 -31.72 1.30 27.84
N PRO A 150 -31.61 1.54 26.52
CA PRO A 150 -32.58 2.36 25.79
C PRO A 150 -33.93 1.67 25.66
N ASP A 151 -35.00 2.48 25.58
CA ASP A 151 -36.36 2.00 25.32
C ASP A 151 -36.46 1.38 23.91
N SER A 152 -35.73 1.97 22.96
CA SER A 152 -35.75 1.55 21.56
C SER A 152 -34.36 1.68 20.94
N VAL A 153 -34.03 0.74 20.05
CA VAL A 153 -32.81 0.83 19.24
C VAL A 153 -33.10 0.44 17.81
N MET A 154 -32.76 1.33 16.88
CA MET A 154 -33.01 1.14 15.45
C MET A 154 -31.74 1.44 14.64
N ILE A 155 -31.61 0.80 13.48
CA ILE A 155 -30.58 1.15 12.49
C ILE A 155 -31.22 2.08 11.47
N LYS A 156 -30.59 3.24 11.24
CA LYS A 156 -30.98 4.22 10.22
C LYS A 156 -29.85 4.38 9.21
N LYS A 157 -30.23 4.78 8.00
CA LYS A 157 -29.31 5.03 6.89
C LYS A 157 -29.67 6.35 6.22
N GLU A 158 -28.70 7.25 6.14
CA GLU A 158 -28.86 8.59 5.60
C GLU A 158 -27.58 8.97 4.85
N ASP A 159 -27.69 9.40 3.59
CA ASP A 159 -26.56 9.83 2.75
C ASP A 159 -25.32 8.90 2.77
N SER A 160 -25.57 7.58 2.69
CA SER A 160 -24.55 6.50 2.74
C SER A 160 -23.89 6.27 4.10
N VAL A 161 -24.32 6.98 5.14
CA VAL A 161 -23.93 6.74 6.54
C VAL A 161 -24.98 5.88 7.21
N GLU A 162 -24.56 4.77 7.81
CA GLU A 162 -25.41 3.96 8.67
C GLU A 162 -25.12 4.29 10.14
N TYR A 163 -26.16 4.48 10.94
CA TYR A 163 -26.03 4.77 12.37
C TYR A 163 -27.07 3.98 13.18
N LYS A 164 -26.71 3.66 14.43
CA LYS A 164 -27.62 3.08 15.42
C LYS A 164 -28.17 4.22 16.26
N MET A 165 -29.49 4.39 16.22
CA MET A 165 -30.21 5.36 17.03
C MET A 165 -30.78 4.65 18.25
N ALA A 166 -30.41 5.10 19.43
CA ALA A 166 -30.96 4.64 20.71
C ALA A 166 -31.81 5.74 21.33
N GLU A 167 -33.00 5.41 21.80
CA GLU A 167 -33.97 6.37 22.33
C GLU A 167 -34.32 6.08 23.79
N TRP A 168 -34.41 7.14 24.59
CA TRP A 168 -34.94 7.12 25.95
C TRP A 168 -36.06 8.16 26.07
N ASN A 169 -37.28 7.70 26.35
CA ASN A 169 -38.42 8.56 26.62
C ASN A 169 -38.29 9.24 27.99
N ASN A 170 -37.71 8.53 28.95
CA ASN A 170 -37.37 9.01 30.28
C ASN A 170 -35.89 8.72 30.57
N PRO A 171 -34.96 9.53 30.01
CA PRO A 171 -33.54 9.28 30.17
C PRO A 171 -33.09 9.39 31.63
N PRO A 172 -32.08 8.61 32.05
CA PRO A 172 -31.36 8.87 33.30
C PRO A 172 -30.67 10.23 33.24
N SER A 173 -30.25 10.78 34.38
CA SER A 173 -29.57 12.08 34.45
C SER A 173 -28.28 12.11 33.62
N GLU A 174 -27.61 10.96 33.50
CA GLU A 174 -26.39 10.78 32.74
C GLU A 174 -26.49 9.50 31.90
N ILE A 175 -26.06 9.58 30.64
CA ILE A 175 -25.95 8.45 29.71
C ILE A 175 -24.51 8.37 29.23
N THR A 176 -23.89 7.20 29.41
CA THR A 176 -22.61 6.86 28.81
C THR A 176 -22.83 5.90 27.66
N VAL A 177 -22.26 6.20 26.50
CA VAL A 177 -22.28 5.31 25.33
C VAL A 177 -20.86 4.91 25.00
N LYS A 178 -20.59 3.61 25.06
CA LYS A 178 -19.31 3.02 24.67
C LYS A 178 -19.45 2.30 23.34
N ARG A 179 -18.61 2.65 22.37
CA ARG A 179 -18.47 1.95 21.09
C ARG A 179 -17.09 1.30 21.00
N THR A 180 -17.08 0.00 20.77
CA THR A 180 -15.85 -0.78 20.52
C THR A 180 -15.92 -1.36 19.11
N VAL A 181 -14.88 -1.13 18.30
CA VAL A 181 -14.79 -1.64 16.92
C VAL A 181 -13.47 -2.36 16.73
N GLU A 182 -13.54 -3.63 16.33
CA GLU A 182 -12.35 -4.40 15.95
C GLU A 182 -12.25 -4.45 14.43
N CYS A 183 -11.11 -4.01 13.91
CA CYS A 183 -10.88 -3.95 12.48
C CYS A 183 -9.49 -4.41 12.07
N LYS A 184 -9.38 -4.86 10.83
CA LYS A 184 -8.11 -5.11 10.14
C LYS A 184 -7.91 -4.08 9.06
N ASN A 185 -6.83 -3.33 9.20
CA ASN A 185 -6.33 -2.39 8.22
C ASN A 185 -5.22 -3.07 7.42
N ILE A 186 -5.31 -2.95 6.10
CA ILE A 186 -4.30 -3.43 5.17
C ILE A 186 -3.88 -2.24 4.33
N VAL A 187 -2.61 -1.88 4.44
CA VAL A 187 -1.96 -0.87 3.61
C VAL A 187 -0.98 -1.58 2.69
N SER A 188 -1.13 -1.37 1.38
CA SER A 188 -0.19 -1.89 0.39
C SER A 188 0.82 -0.80 0.03
N TYR A 189 2.11 -1.12 0.14
CA TYR A 189 3.19 -0.26 -0.35
C TYR A 189 3.61 -0.68 -1.74
N PHE A 190 3.77 0.31 -2.61
CA PHE A 190 4.31 0.13 -3.95
C PHE A 190 5.72 0.70 -4.03
N PRO A 191 6.55 0.20 -4.97
CA PRO A 191 7.88 0.72 -5.15
C PRO A 191 7.83 2.22 -5.49
N PHE A 192 8.41 3.04 -4.62
CA PHE A 192 8.93 4.33 -5.05
C PHE A 192 10.30 4.05 -5.66
N ILE A 193 10.46 4.36 -6.94
CA ILE A 193 11.71 4.11 -7.66
C ILE A 193 12.54 5.39 -7.57
N THR A 194 13.57 5.39 -6.74
CA THR A 194 14.62 6.41 -6.80
C THR A 194 15.85 5.84 -7.45
N GLN A 195 16.29 6.49 -8.52
CA GLN A 195 17.57 6.23 -9.16
C GLN A 195 18.49 7.39 -8.81
N SER A 196 19.62 7.10 -8.16
CA SER A 196 20.73 8.03 -8.07
C SER A 196 21.79 7.60 -9.06
N LYS A 197 22.30 8.54 -9.86
CA LYS A 197 23.51 8.30 -10.67
C LYS A 197 24.71 8.37 -9.73
N TYR A 198 25.62 7.41 -9.83
CA TYR A 198 26.94 7.51 -9.21
C TYR A 198 28.01 7.63 -10.31
N PRO A 199 28.94 8.60 -10.23
CA PRO A 199 28.94 9.70 -9.25
C PRO A 199 27.70 10.61 -9.41
N LEU A 200 27.30 11.27 -8.30
CA LEU A 200 26.19 12.23 -8.28
C LEU A 200 26.41 13.29 -9.35
N ASP A 201 25.36 13.62 -10.11
CA ASP A 201 25.40 14.71 -11.09
C ASP A 201 25.82 16.00 -10.36
N THR A 202 26.79 16.74 -10.89
CA THR A 202 27.31 17.97 -10.28
C THR A 202 26.37 19.16 -10.46
N ASN A 203 25.36 19.04 -11.32
CA ASN A 203 24.31 20.03 -11.53
C ASN A 203 23.15 19.90 -10.55
N LEU A 204 23.44 19.89 -9.25
CA LEU A 204 22.41 19.83 -8.21
C LEU A 204 21.76 21.20 -7.99
N PRO A 205 20.44 21.25 -7.72
CA PRO A 205 19.76 22.46 -7.25
C PRO A 205 20.50 23.06 -6.05
N PRO A 206 20.58 24.41 -5.93
CA PRO A 206 21.28 25.07 -4.82
C PRO A 206 20.80 24.60 -3.43
N GLU A 207 19.51 24.28 -3.33
CA GLU A 207 18.85 23.79 -2.11
C GLU A 207 19.40 22.43 -1.63
N VAL A 208 19.85 21.57 -2.55
CA VAL A 208 20.40 20.25 -2.24
C VAL A 208 21.89 20.33 -1.92
N ARG A 209 22.60 21.32 -2.47
CA ARG A 209 24.05 21.49 -2.28
C ARG A 209 24.44 21.69 -0.82
N VAL A 210 23.62 22.40 -0.04
CA VAL A 210 23.85 22.67 1.39
C VAL A 210 24.02 21.37 2.20
N TYR A 211 23.34 20.30 1.80
CA TYR A 211 23.39 18.99 2.48
C TYR A 211 24.53 18.08 1.99
N LEU A 212 25.28 18.52 0.97
CA LEU A 212 26.41 17.80 0.38
C LEU A 212 27.73 18.57 0.51
N GLU A 213 27.69 19.75 1.12
CA GLU A 213 28.92 20.45 1.51
C GLU A 213 29.72 19.55 2.45
N SER A 214 31.03 19.50 2.22
CA SER A 214 31.96 18.75 3.05
C SER A 214 31.93 19.30 4.47
N ASP A 215 31.12 18.70 5.33
CA ASP A 215 31.14 18.98 6.76
C ASP A 215 32.40 18.32 7.36
N VAL A 216 33.06 19.01 8.30
CA VAL A 216 34.34 18.61 8.92
C VAL A 216 34.21 17.26 9.68
N SER A 217 33.00 16.73 9.78
CA SER A 217 32.61 15.58 10.58
C SER A 217 32.37 14.27 9.82
N ILE A 218 32.49 14.22 8.48
CA ILE A 218 32.23 12.98 7.71
C ILE A 218 33.46 12.54 6.91
N GLN A 219 34.00 11.39 7.33
CA GLN A 219 35.02 10.52 6.73
C GLN A 219 35.86 11.14 5.60
N ALA A 220 37.00 11.72 5.97
CA ALA A 220 38.15 11.72 5.06
C ALA A 220 38.52 10.26 4.74
N ASP A 221 38.82 9.96 3.47
CA ASP A 221 39.36 8.66 3.07
C ASP A 221 40.57 8.32 3.95
N ASP A 222 40.46 7.27 4.76
CA ASP A 222 41.55 6.77 5.59
C ASP A 222 42.59 6.08 4.68
N PRO A 223 43.82 6.61 4.57
CA PRO A 223 44.84 6.05 3.69
C PRO A 223 45.35 4.67 4.13
N GLU A 224 44.93 4.13 5.29
CA GLU A 224 45.30 2.79 5.76
C GLU A 224 44.37 1.66 5.29
N ILE A 225 43.22 1.96 4.66
CA ILE A 225 42.35 0.94 4.07
C ILE A 225 42.86 0.61 2.65
N LYS A 226 43.66 -0.46 2.54
CA LYS A 226 44.13 -1.09 1.28
C LYS A 226 43.32 -2.31 0.89
#